data_AF-A0A8J5LNW6-F1
#
_entry.id   AF-A0A8J5LNW6-F1
#
_cell.length_a   1.000
_cell.length_b   1.000
_cell.length_c   1.000
_cell.angle_alpha   90.00
_cell.angle_beta   90.00
_cell.angle_gamma   90.00
#
_symmetry.space_group_name_H-M   'P 1'
#
loop_
_entity.id
_entity.type
_entity.pdbx_description
1 polymer ?
#
loop_
_entity_poly.entity_id
_entity_poly.type
_entity_poly.pdbx_seq_one_letter_code
_entity_poly.pdbx_strand_id
1 'polypeptide(L)'
;METISPPIMKQSYPYVSLLKQFYEGRSFVVSFNGSFLICSYGDEVKLVSSSDSSTLRSILESSTSFTLSLDDRLLFTTTDNHKIQVWEVSSRKCIHSWK
;
A
#
# COMPACT_ATOMS: atom_id res chain seq x y z
N MET A 1 -56.80 -17.20 -10.47
CA MET A 1 -55.91 -16.51 -11.42
C MET A 1 -55.13 -15.49 -10.62
N GLU A 2 -53.94 -15.84 -10.14
CA GLU A 2 -53.10 -14.95 -9.34
C GLU A 2 -52.25 -14.09 -10.27
N THR A 3 -52.44 -12.78 -10.21
CA THR A 3 -51.68 -11.80 -10.98
C THR A 3 -50.33 -11.58 -10.30
N ILE A 4 -49.28 -12.13 -10.90
CA ILE A 4 -47.89 -11.93 -10.49
C ILE A 4 -47.51 -10.48 -10.80
N SER A 5 -47.29 -9.68 -9.76
CA SER A 5 -46.82 -8.30 -9.92
C SER A 5 -45.39 -8.28 -10.48
N PRO A 6 -45.08 -7.41 -11.46
CA PRO A 6 -43.75 -7.34 -12.04
C PRO A 6 -42.69 -6.95 -10.98
N PRO A 7 -41.46 -7.48 -11.08
CA PRO A 7 -40.40 -7.14 -10.15
C PRO A 7 -40.08 -5.64 -10.24
N ILE A 8 -40.02 -4.99 -9.08
CA ILE A 8 -39.71 -3.57 -8.95
C ILE A 8 -38.27 -3.33 -9.42
N MET A 9 -38.11 -2.52 -10.46
CA MET A 9 -36.81 -2.20 -11.03
C MET A 9 -36.08 -1.18 -10.13
N LYS A 10 -34.89 -1.55 -9.63
CA LYS A 10 -34.11 -0.69 -8.74
C LYS A 10 -33.59 0.52 -9.52
N GLN A 11 -34.05 1.72 -9.13
CA GLN A 11 -33.91 2.96 -9.92
C GLN A 11 -32.53 3.63 -9.80
N SER A 12 -31.78 3.34 -8.73
CA SER A 12 -30.40 3.79 -8.60
C SER A 12 -29.58 2.83 -7.74
N TYR A 13 -28.33 2.64 -8.13
CA TYR A 13 -27.31 2.02 -7.30
C TYR A 13 -26.49 3.15 -6.67
N PRO A 14 -26.46 3.28 -5.34
CA PRO A 14 -25.66 4.32 -4.70
C PRO A 14 -24.19 4.11 -5.05
N TYR A 15 -23.53 5.21 -5.40
CA TYR A 15 -22.09 5.23 -5.65
C TYR A 15 -21.36 4.93 -4.34
N VAL A 16 -20.88 3.70 -4.20
CA VAL A 16 -19.98 3.31 -3.13
C VAL A 16 -18.59 3.73 -3.56
N SER A 17 -17.90 4.49 -2.71
CA SER A 17 -16.56 5.02 -2.92
C SER A 17 -15.66 4.02 -3.67
N LEU A 18 -15.17 4.43 -4.84
CA LEU A 18 -14.32 3.63 -5.72
C LEU A 18 -13.14 3.08 -4.91
N LEU A 19 -13.09 1.75 -4.74
CA LEU A 19 -11.94 1.08 -4.13
C LEU A 19 -10.72 1.40 -5.00
N LYS A 20 -9.87 2.30 -4.50
CA LYS A 20 -8.71 2.78 -5.25
C LYS A 20 -7.63 1.71 -5.15
N GLN A 21 -7.27 1.11 -6.28
CA GLN A 21 -6.20 0.12 -6.32
C GLN A 21 -4.90 0.77 -5.82
N PHE A 22 -4.35 0.24 -4.72
CA PHE A 22 -3.11 0.70 -4.11
C PHE A 22 -1.99 -0.34 -4.18
N TYR A 23 -2.29 -1.52 -4.74
CA TYR A 23 -1.38 -2.65 -4.84
C TYR A 23 -1.48 -3.32 -6.21
N GLU A 24 -0.33 -3.67 -6.78
CA GLU A 24 -0.21 -4.22 -8.14
C GLU A 24 0.34 -5.66 -8.14
N GLY A 25 0.33 -6.36 -7.00
CA GLY A 25 0.81 -7.75 -6.93
C GLY A 25 2.33 -7.90 -6.78
N ARG A 26 3.03 -6.84 -6.38
CA ARG A 26 4.49 -6.79 -6.23
C ARG A 26 4.92 -7.00 -4.77
N SER A 27 6.19 -6.80 -4.44
CA SER A 27 6.67 -6.96 -3.06
C SER A 27 5.95 -6.01 -2.09
N PHE A 28 5.63 -6.52 -0.91
CA PHE A 28 5.09 -5.75 0.21
C PHE A 28 5.69 -6.27 1.52
N VAL A 29 5.65 -5.43 2.55
CA VAL A 29 6.07 -5.77 3.90
C VAL A 29 5.05 -5.20 4.89
N VAL A 30 4.83 -5.90 6.00
CA VAL A 30 3.88 -5.51 7.04
C VAL A 30 4.66 -5.15 8.29
N SER A 31 4.22 -4.10 8.99
CA SER A 31 4.77 -3.71 10.28
C SER A 31 4.63 -4.83 11.30
N PHE A 32 5.52 -4.89 12.30
CA PHE A 32 5.51 -5.92 13.34
C PHE A 32 4.15 -6.05 14.04
N ASN A 33 3.48 -4.93 14.32
CA ASN A 33 2.16 -4.89 14.96
C ASN A 33 0.98 -4.95 13.97
N GLY A 34 1.24 -5.08 12.67
CA GLY A 34 0.23 -5.06 11.61
C GLY A 34 -0.53 -3.74 11.43
N SER A 35 -0.11 -2.64 12.05
CA SER A 35 -0.82 -1.35 11.93
C SER A 35 -0.68 -0.72 10.56
N PHE A 36 0.41 -1.00 9.85
CA PHE A 36 0.63 -0.50 8.50
C PHE A 36 1.33 -1.54 7.63
N LEU A 37 1.25 -1.34 6.32
CA LEU A 37 2.03 -2.07 5.34
C LEU A 37 2.71 -1.10 4.38
N ILE A 38 3.79 -1.56 3.78
CA ILE A 38 4.52 -0.86 2.74
C ILE A 38 4.49 -1.72 1.49
N CYS A 39 4.10 -1.15 0.36
CA CYS A 39 3.98 -1.86 -0.91
C CYS A 39 4.40 -0.99 -2.09
N SER A 40 4.92 -1.59 -3.15
CA SER A 40 5.15 -0.86 -4.41
C SER A 40 3.84 -0.69 -5.20
N TYR A 41 3.67 0.48 -5.79
CA TYR A 41 2.59 0.84 -6.70
C TYR A 41 3.15 1.71 -7.83
N GLY A 42 3.18 1.18 -9.05
CA GLY A 42 3.93 1.81 -10.15
C GLY A 42 5.42 1.93 -9.80
N ASP A 43 5.95 3.14 -9.99
CA ASP A 43 7.33 3.50 -9.63
C ASP A 43 7.46 4.09 -8.23
N GLU A 44 6.42 3.97 -7.42
CA GLU A 44 6.36 4.54 -6.08
C GLU A 44 6.22 3.45 -5.00
N VAL A 45 6.73 3.72 -3.82
CA VAL A 45 6.52 2.88 -2.64
C VAL A 45 5.54 3.56 -1.71
N LYS A 46 4.40 2.91 -1.46
CA LYS A 46 3.31 3.44 -0.63
C LYS A 46 3.33 2.82 0.75
N LEU A 47 3.09 3.66 1.75
CA LEU A 47 2.73 3.22 3.10
C LEU A 47 1.22 3.35 3.27
N VAL A 48 0.59 2.27 3.71
CA VAL A 48 -0.86 2.13 3.81
C VAL A 48 -1.21 1.70 5.23
N SER A 49 -2.17 2.41 5.84
CA SER A 49 -2.71 2.02 7.15
C SER A 49 -3.55 0.75 6.99
N SER A 50 -3.37 -0.23 7.88
CA SER A 50 -4.15 -1.46 7.84
C SER A 50 -5.61 -1.25 8.28
N SER A 51 -5.90 -0.19 9.04
CA SER A 51 -7.25 0.05 9.59
C SER A 51 -8.22 0.57 8.53
N ASP A 52 -7.79 1.57 7.76
CA ASP A 52 -8.67 2.32 6.86
C ASP A 52 -8.31 2.10 5.38
N SER A 53 -7.29 1.30 5.10
CA SER A 53 -6.74 1.10 3.75
C SER A 53 -6.33 2.41 3.06
N SER A 54 -6.23 3.50 3.84
CA SER A 54 -5.86 4.81 3.34
C SER A 54 -4.37 4.80 3.04
N THR A 55 -4.01 5.17 1.81
CA THR A 55 -2.61 5.44 1.47
C THR A 55 -2.16 6.64 2.29
N LEU A 56 -1.27 6.40 3.26
CA LEU A 56 -0.76 7.43 4.13
C LEU A 56 0.22 8.34 3.39
N ARG A 57 1.06 7.80 2.48
CA ARG A 57 1.91 8.53 1.50
C ARG A 57 2.80 7.62 0.65
N SER A 58 3.35 8.20 -0.41
CA SER A 58 4.49 7.68 -1.17
C SER A 58 5.81 8.04 -0.48
N ILE A 59 6.69 7.08 -0.27
CA ILE A 59 7.95 7.22 0.48
C ILE A 59 9.16 7.22 -0.46
N LEU A 60 9.12 6.44 -1.56
CA LEU A 60 10.32 6.12 -2.35
C LEU A 60 10.03 5.99 -3.83
N GLU A 61 11.10 6.08 -4.61
CA GLU A 61 11.16 5.64 -6.00
C GLU A 61 11.22 4.10 -6.11
N SER A 62 11.06 3.63 -7.35
CA SER A 62 10.92 2.23 -7.75
C SER A 62 11.89 1.31 -7.02
N SER A 63 11.33 0.46 -6.17
CA SER A 63 12.07 -0.49 -5.34
C SER A 63 11.55 -1.90 -5.61
N THR A 64 12.47 -2.84 -5.72
CA THR A 64 12.17 -4.23 -6.11
C THR A 64 11.82 -5.08 -4.90
N SER A 65 12.42 -4.78 -3.74
CA SER A 65 12.25 -5.55 -2.51
C SER A 65 12.31 -4.65 -1.27
N PHE A 66 11.63 -5.10 -0.21
CA PHE A 66 11.43 -4.36 1.03
C PHE A 66 11.63 -5.28 2.24
N THR A 67 12.19 -4.72 3.31
CA THR A 67 12.24 -5.37 4.62
C THR A 67 12.18 -4.33 5.73
N LEU A 68 11.38 -4.59 6.76
CA LEU A 68 11.28 -3.76 7.95
C LEU A 68 12.15 -4.33 9.06
N SER A 69 12.70 -3.43 9.88
CA SER A 69 13.27 -3.82 11.16
C SER A 69 12.18 -4.28 12.12
N LEU A 70 12.56 -5.07 13.13
CA LEU A 70 11.65 -5.58 14.16
C LEU A 70 10.91 -4.49 14.95
N ASP A 71 11.48 -3.29 15.01
CA ASP A 71 10.90 -2.12 15.69
C ASP A 71 10.16 -1.17 14.74
N ASP A 72 10.00 -1.56 13.47
CA ASP A 72 9.34 -0.78 12.42
C ASP A 72 9.96 0.61 12.16
N ARG A 73 11.16 0.88 12.68
CA ARG A 73 11.84 2.18 12.54
C ARG A 73 12.63 2.30 11.26
N LEU A 74 13.24 1.21 10.82
CA LEU A 74 14.10 1.17 9.65
C LEU A 74 13.44 0.34 8.54
N LEU A 75 13.48 0.90 7.33
CA LEU A 75 13.09 0.22 6.11
C LEU A 75 14.34 0.03 5.25
N PHE A 76 14.60 -1.23 4.91
CA PHE A 76 15.62 -1.62 3.96
C PHE A 76 14.95 -1.83 2.60
N THR A 77 15.44 -1.11 1.59
CA THR A 77 14.95 -1.25 0.23
C THR A 77 16.09 -1.58 -0.73
N THR A 78 15.75 -2.35 -1.76
CA THR A 78 16.66 -2.63 -2.87
C THR A 78 16.11 -1.99 -4.13
N THR A 79 16.89 -1.12 -4.76
CA THR A 79 16.51 -0.46 -6.01
C THR A 79 16.90 -1.31 -7.24
N ASP A 80 16.41 -0.90 -8.40
CA ASP A 80 16.76 -1.45 -9.72
C ASP A 80 18.27 -1.47 -10.01
N ASN A 81 19.02 -0.53 -9.44
CA ASN A 81 20.46 -0.36 -9.62
C ASN A 81 21.31 -1.19 -8.64
N HIS A 82 20.74 -2.24 -8.05
CA HIS A 82 21.37 -3.11 -7.05
C HIS A 82 21.89 -2.37 -5.80
N LYS A 83 21.39 -1.16 -5.54
CA LYS A 83 21.73 -0.40 -4.33
C LYS A 83 20.80 -0.79 -3.21
N ILE A 84 21.38 -0.93 -2.01
CA ILE A 84 20.59 -1.07 -0.79
C ILE A 84 20.49 0.32 -0.16
N GLN A 85 19.28 0.72 0.20
CA GLN A 85 19.04 1.97 0.92
C GLN A 85 18.39 1.68 2.26
N VAL A 86 18.79 2.45 3.27
CA VAL A 86 18.28 2.37 4.63
C VAL A 86 17.54 3.66 4.92
N TRP A 87 16.28 3.52 5.30
CA TRP A 87 15.35 4.63 5.49
C TRP A 87 14.81 4.62 6.91
N GLU A 88 14.64 5.80 7.49
CA GLU A 88 13.87 5.96 8.72
C GLU A 88 12.40 6.13 8.36
N VAL A 89 11.53 5.24 8.86
CA VAL A 89 10.10 5.21 8.51
C VAL A 89 9.36 6.46 9.03
N SER A 90 9.72 6.95 10.22
CA SER A 90 9.06 8.11 10.84
C SER A 90 9.40 9.42 10.11
N SER A 91 10.69 9.68 9.87
CA SER A 91 11.17 10.90 9.21
C SER A 91 11.11 10.83 7.69
N ARG A 92 11.00 9.62 7.13
CA ARG A 92 10.98 9.33 5.68
C ARG A 92 12.24 9.82 4.97
N LYS A 93 13.37 9.80 5.66
CA LYS A 93 14.66 10.18 5.11
C LYS A 93 15.53 8.96 4.87
N CYS A 94 16.25 9.00 3.75
CA CYS A 94 17.33 8.06 3.49
C CYS A 94 18.46 8.39 4.46
N ILE A 95 18.76 7.45 5.36
CA ILE A 95 19.87 7.57 6.31
C ILE A 95 21.15 7.10 5.64
N HIS A 96 21.04 6.08 4.78
CA HIS A 96 22.21 5.45 4.20
C HIS A 96 21.93 4.80 2.85
N SER A 97 22.93 4.79 1.97
CA SER A 97 22.88 4.08 0.70
C SER A 97 24.19 3.31 0.51
N TRP A 98 24.08 2.00 0.39
CA TRP A 98 25.17 1.09 0.03
C TRP A 98 25.18 0.87 -1.48
N LYS A 99 26.39 0.77 -2.04
CA LYS A 99 26.66 0.44 -3.44
C LYS A 99 27.50 -0.83 -3.50
#